data_AF-A0A0J8RDY2-F1
#
_entry.id   AF-A0A0J8RDY2-F1
#
_cell.length_a   1.000
_cell.length_b   1.000
_cell.length_c   1.000
_cell.angle_alpha   90.00
_cell.angle_beta   90.00
_cell.angle_gamma   90.00
#
_symmetry.space_group_name_H-M   'P 1'
#
loop_
_entity.id
_entity.type
_entity.pdbx_description
1 polymer ?
#
loop_
_entity_poly.entity_id
_entity_poly.type
_entity_poly.pdbx_seq_one_letter_code
_entity_poly.pdbx_strand_id
1 'polypeptide(L)'
;MAAAASPSVTAAVSAALDAQSGTGQRSAGISISTFLASLATAIIVFAVEFLLFLALKGKLVRIYQPRTYLVPERERTAPSPPGLFQWIGPVFKTSNSEFIQKCGLDAYFFLRYLRMLLKIFIPLSLLILPTLLPVNKVDGRDRSFLHGASGARYNVTGLDQLAWGNVRPENSNRYWAHLILAVVVVVYVCAVFFDELRGYIRLRQAYLTSPQHRLRASATTVLVTSIPEKWLSIEALDNLFDVYPGGVRNIWLNTEP
;
A
#
# COMPACT_ATOMS: atom_id res chain seq x y z
N MET A 1 -21.49 -37.79 31.34
CA MET A 1 -20.85 -36.47 31.50
C MET A 1 -19.95 -36.24 30.29
N ALA A 2 -20.48 -35.66 29.20
CA ALA A 2 -19.73 -35.41 27.97
C ALA A 2 -19.28 -33.95 27.96
N ALA A 3 -17.97 -33.72 28.03
CA ALA A 3 -17.37 -32.39 27.96
C ALA A 3 -17.36 -31.91 26.49
N ALA A 4 -18.00 -30.77 26.24
CA ALA A 4 -17.94 -30.10 24.93
C ALA A 4 -16.53 -29.54 24.73
N ALA A 5 -15.84 -29.98 23.68
CA ALA A 5 -14.52 -29.48 23.31
C ALA A 5 -14.65 -28.06 22.71
N SER A 6 -13.92 -27.11 23.28
CA SER A 6 -13.83 -25.74 22.77
C SER A 6 -13.19 -25.73 21.36
N PRO A 7 -13.73 -24.96 20.40
CA PRO A 7 -13.16 -24.90 19.06
C PRO A 7 -11.73 -24.33 19.11
N SER A 8 -10.80 -24.99 18.41
CA SER A 8 -9.41 -24.55 18.30
C SER A 8 -9.33 -23.17 17.62
N VAL A 9 -8.37 -22.34 18.05
CA VAL A 9 -8.17 -20.97 17.52
C VAL A 9 -8.00 -20.97 15.99
N THR A 10 -7.36 -22.00 15.45
CA THR A 10 -7.24 -22.24 14.00
C THR A 10 -8.59 -22.44 13.30
N ALA A 11 -9.54 -23.13 13.93
CA ALA A 11 -10.89 -23.31 13.39
C ALA A 11 -11.72 -22.02 13.46
N ALA A 12 -11.50 -21.20 14.49
CA ALA A 12 -12.14 -19.89 14.60
C ALA A 12 -11.60 -18.90 13.54
N VAL A 13 -10.29 -18.92 13.28
CA VAL A 13 -9.66 -18.09 12.25
C VAL A 13 -10.08 -18.53 10.85
N SER A 14 -10.13 -19.84 10.57
CA SER A 14 -10.62 -20.34 9.27
C SER A 14 -12.10 -19.99 9.06
N ALA A 15 -12.94 -20.15 10.08
CA ALA A 15 -14.36 -19.76 10.00
C ALA A 15 -14.56 -18.25 9.79
N ALA A 16 -13.70 -17.41 10.40
CA ALA A 16 -13.74 -15.96 10.17
C ALA A 16 -13.30 -15.58 8.75
N LEU A 17 -12.26 -16.23 8.22
CA LEU A 17 -11.80 -16.05 6.84
C LEU A 17 -12.85 -16.54 5.82
N ASP A 18 -13.49 -17.68 6.08
CA ASP A 18 -14.57 -18.23 5.26
C ASP A 18 -15.84 -17.36 5.32
N ALA A 19 -16.15 -16.78 6.49
CA ALA A 19 -17.24 -15.83 6.65
C ALA A 19 -17.00 -14.52 5.90
N GLN A 20 -15.74 -14.12 5.73
CA GLN A 20 -15.35 -12.93 4.97
C GLN A 20 -15.28 -13.22 3.46
N SER A 21 -14.91 -14.44 3.07
CA SER A 21 -14.89 -14.90 1.68
C SER A 21 -16.31 -14.96 1.08
N GLY A 22 -16.51 -14.37 -0.09
CA GLY A 22 -17.81 -14.41 -0.79
C GLY A 22 -18.92 -13.51 -0.20
N THR A 23 -18.62 -12.68 0.80
CA THR A 23 -19.54 -11.61 1.26
C THR A 23 -20.04 -10.75 0.10
N GLY A 24 -19.17 -10.38 -0.84
CA GLY A 24 -19.54 -9.65 -2.05
C GLY A 24 -20.61 -10.31 -2.92
N GLN A 25 -20.67 -11.65 -2.99
CA GLN A 25 -21.72 -12.39 -3.71
C GLN A 25 -23.02 -12.50 -2.90
N ARG A 26 -22.94 -12.57 -1.57
CA ARG A 26 -24.11 -12.70 -0.67
C ARG A 26 -24.77 -11.36 -0.36
N SER A 27 -24.06 -10.26 -0.59
CA SER A 27 -24.48 -8.88 -0.34
C SER A 27 -25.24 -8.21 -1.50
N ALA A 28 -25.86 -8.99 -2.40
CA ALA A 28 -26.73 -8.43 -3.42
C ALA A 28 -27.86 -7.62 -2.79
N GLY A 29 -28.10 -6.42 -3.31
CA GLY A 29 -29.18 -5.52 -2.86
C GLY A 29 -28.88 -4.72 -1.59
N ILE A 30 -27.62 -4.53 -1.17
CA ILE A 30 -27.29 -3.63 -0.05
C ILE A 30 -27.91 -2.26 -0.29
N SER A 31 -28.73 -1.81 0.67
CA SER A 31 -29.35 -0.51 0.60
C SER A 31 -28.32 0.61 0.75
N ILE A 32 -28.56 1.74 0.08
CA ILE A 32 -27.71 2.94 0.19
C ILE A 32 -27.66 3.45 1.63
N SER A 33 -28.74 3.31 2.39
CA SER A 33 -28.80 3.70 3.81
C SER A 33 -27.90 2.81 4.68
N THR A 34 -27.86 1.50 4.45
CA THR A 34 -26.94 0.59 5.16
C THR A 34 -25.48 0.96 4.86
N PHE A 35 -25.16 1.24 3.60
CA PHE A 35 -23.82 1.70 3.22
C PHE A 35 -23.45 3.03 3.90
N LEU A 36 -24.33 4.04 3.83
CA LEU A 36 -24.13 5.33 4.50
C LEU A 36 -23.97 5.18 6.01
N ALA A 37 -24.75 4.32 6.64
CA ALA A 37 -24.61 4.02 8.07
C ALA A 37 -23.23 3.43 8.39
N SER A 38 -22.77 2.43 7.62
CA SER A 38 -21.44 1.84 7.80
C SER A 38 -20.30 2.84 7.58
N LEU A 39 -20.44 3.72 6.58
CA LEU A 39 -19.49 4.78 6.29
C LEU A 39 -19.45 5.81 7.41
N ALA A 40 -20.61 6.22 7.93
CA ALA A 40 -20.70 7.13 9.06
C ALA A 40 -20.05 6.54 10.31
N THR A 41 -20.30 5.26 10.63
CA THR A 41 -19.62 4.57 11.73
C THR A 41 -18.10 4.55 11.55
N ALA A 42 -17.61 4.23 10.34
CA ALA A 42 -16.18 4.23 10.05
C ALA A 42 -15.55 5.63 10.21
N ILE A 43 -16.22 6.69 9.77
CA ILE A 43 -15.77 8.09 9.94
C ILE A 43 -15.71 8.46 11.42
N ILE A 44 -16.69 8.05 12.23
CA ILE A 44 -16.70 8.32 13.67
C ILE A 44 -15.53 7.62 14.35
N VAL A 45 -15.31 6.33 14.07
CA VAL A 45 -14.17 5.58 14.62
C VAL A 45 -12.86 6.24 14.22
N PHE A 46 -12.69 6.57 12.93
CA PHE A 46 -11.52 7.28 12.45
C PHE A 46 -11.30 8.62 13.16
N ALA A 47 -12.36 9.40 13.37
CA ALA A 47 -12.25 10.69 14.06
C ALA A 47 -11.83 10.51 15.53
N VAL A 48 -12.37 9.51 16.23
CA VAL A 48 -11.99 9.20 17.62
C VAL A 48 -10.52 8.77 17.70
N GLU A 49 -10.09 7.84 16.85
CA GLU A 49 -8.70 7.38 16.79
C GLU A 49 -7.74 8.51 16.42
N PHE A 50 -8.12 9.36 15.47
CA PHE A 50 -7.34 10.52 15.06
C PHE A 50 -7.21 11.55 16.18
N LEU A 51 -8.28 11.87 16.90
CA LEU A 51 -8.25 12.76 18.05
C LEU A 51 -7.41 12.18 19.19
N LEU A 52 -7.52 10.88 19.45
CA LEU A 52 -6.69 10.17 20.42
C LEU A 52 -5.21 10.26 20.01
N PHE A 53 -4.89 10.01 18.74
CA PHE A 53 -3.54 10.17 18.21
C PHE A 53 -3.02 11.60 18.41
N LEU A 54 -3.82 12.63 18.12
CA LEU A 54 -3.42 14.03 18.32
C LEU A 54 -3.11 14.34 19.80
N ALA A 55 -3.90 13.80 20.73
CA ALA A 55 -3.67 13.95 22.16
C ALA A 55 -2.41 13.20 22.64
N LEU A 56 -2.19 11.97 22.16
CA LEU A 56 -1.05 11.14 22.53
C LEU A 56 0.27 11.62 21.93
N LYS A 57 0.24 12.11 20.68
CA LYS A 57 1.39 12.72 19.97
C LYS A 57 2.08 13.79 20.81
N GLY A 58 1.30 14.64 21.50
CA GLY A 58 1.83 15.75 22.30
C GLY A 58 2.40 15.29 23.65
N LYS A 59 1.80 14.26 24.28
CA LYS A 59 2.19 13.79 25.61
C LYS A 59 3.31 12.73 25.58
N LEU A 60 3.32 11.85 24.58
CA LEU A 60 4.22 10.70 24.48
C LEU A 60 5.35 10.93 23.46
N VAL A 61 6.10 12.03 23.63
CA VAL A 61 7.21 12.43 22.73
C VAL A 61 8.26 11.32 22.56
N ARG A 62 8.49 10.50 23.60
CA ARG A 62 9.42 9.37 23.56
C ARG A 62 9.04 8.30 22.53
N ILE A 63 7.74 8.09 22.31
CA ILE A 63 7.23 7.06 21.39
C ILE A 63 7.03 7.65 19.98
N TYR A 64 6.46 8.85 19.90
CA TYR A 64 6.08 9.45 18.61
C TYR A 64 7.16 10.33 17.95
N GLN A 65 8.18 10.77 18.70
CA GLN A 65 9.26 11.63 18.18
C GLN A 65 10.67 11.20 18.64
N PRO A 66 11.03 9.91 18.61
CA PRO A 66 12.33 9.44 19.10
C PRO A 66 13.51 10.04 18.31
N ARG A 67 13.35 10.22 16.99
CA ARG A 67 14.41 10.71 16.09
C ARG A 67 14.75 12.20 16.26
N THR A 68 13.96 12.94 17.04
CA THR A 68 14.24 14.34 17.37
C THR A 68 15.41 14.48 18.35
N TYR A 69 15.65 13.47 19.21
CA TYR A 69 16.66 13.58 20.27
C TYR A 69 17.59 12.37 20.41
N LEU A 70 17.16 11.14 20.04
CA LEU A 70 17.97 9.92 20.16
C LEU A 70 19.03 9.77 19.05
N VAL A 71 18.91 10.52 17.96
CA VAL A 71 19.77 10.42 16.79
C VAL A 71 20.90 11.47 16.88
N PRO A 72 22.12 11.24 16.34
CA PRO A 72 23.19 12.25 16.30
C PRO A 72 22.72 13.57 15.67
N GLU A 73 23.27 14.72 16.09
CA GLU A 73 22.80 16.06 15.71
C GLU A 73 22.61 16.27 14.20
N ARG A 74 23.53 15.74 13.40
CA ARG A 74 23.48 15.76 11.93
C ARG A 74 22.20 15.13 11.36
N GLU A 75 21.67 14.12 12.02
CA GLU A 75 20.57 13.28 11.55
C GLU A 75 19.26 13.53 12.32
N ARG A 76 19.27 14.41 13.33
CA ARG A 76 18.06 14.84 14.05
C ARG A 76 17.08 15.54 13.11
N THR A 77 15.80 15.21 13.26
CA THR A 77 14.69 15.94 12.62
C THR A 77 14.21 17.06 13.54
N ALA A 78 13.84 18.21 12.98
CA ALA A 78 13.27 19.29 13.78
C ALA A 78 11.99 18.83 14.51
N PRO A 79 11.77 19.24 15.77
CA PRO A 79 10.54 18.92 16.47
C PRO A 79 9.32 19.48 15.72
N SER A 80 8.21 18.73 15.76
CA SER A 80 6.93 19.23 15.24
C SER A 80 6.55 20.51 15.98
N PRO A 81 6.09 21.57 15.28
CA PRO A 81 5.59 22.77 15.93
C PRO A 81 4.44 22.44 16.90
N PRO A 82 4.31 23.18 18.01
CA PRO A 82 3.22 22.99 18.97
C PRO A 82 1.88 23.35 18.31
N GLY A 83 0.95 22.39 18.28
CA GLY A 83 -0.40 22.60 17.75
C GLY A 83 -0.97 21.36 17.04
N LEU A 84 -2.29 21.22 17.07
CA LEU A 84 -3.01 20.03 16.56
C LEU A 84 -2.80 19.81 15.05
N PHE A 85 -2.70 20.88 14.26
CA PHE A 85 -2.58 20.82 12.80
C PHE A 85 -1.31 21.47 12.25
N GLN A 86 -0.49 22.11 13.09
CA GLN A 86 0.70 22.82 12.63
C GLN A 86 1.78 21.91 12.04
N TRP A 87 1.71 20.61 12.28
CA TRP A 87 2.61 19.61 11.71
C TRP A 87 2.37 19.34 10.22
N ILE A 88 1.19 19.68 9.69
CA ILE A 88 0.83 19.42 8.30
C ILE A 88 1.64 20.30 7.34
N GLY A 89 1.80 21.59 7.68
CA GLY A 89 2.56 22.53 6.85
C GLY A 89 4.01 22.09 6.60
N PRO A 90 4.79 21.76 7.66
CA PRO A 90 6.14 21.20 7.51
C PRO A 90 6.20 19.95 6.64
N VAL A 91 5.24 19.01 6.78
CA VAL A 91 5.21 17.77 5.99
C VAL A 91 5.16 18.04 4.48
N PHE A 92 4.42 19.07 4.05
CA PHE A 92 4.36 19.46 2.64
C PHE A 92 5.53 20.35 2.19
N LYS A 93 6.24 21.00 3.12
CA LYS A 93 7.40 21.87 2.81
C LYS A 93 8.73 21.13 2.76
N THR A 94 8.86 19.98 3.43
CA THR A 94 10.11 19.20 3.45
C THR A 94 10.53 18.79 2.04
N SER A 95 11.77 19.09 1.67
CA SER A 95 12.30 18.74 0.35
C SER A 95 12.52 17.23 0.22
N ASN A 96 12.39 16.69 -1.00
CA ASN A 96 12.64 15.27 -1.26
C ASN A 96 14.08 14.87 -0.87
N SER A 97 15.06 15.74 -1.11
CA SER A 97 16.48 15.48 -0.77
C SER A 97 16.72 15.40 0.73
N GLU A 98 16.12 16.32 1.50
CA GLU A 98 16.18 16.30 2.96
C GLU A 98 15.48 15.04 3.52
N PHE A 99 14.34 14.66 2.94
CA PHE A 99 13.63 13.44 3.32
C PHE A 99 14.49 12.19 3.10
N ILE A 100 15.16 12.08 1.94
CA ILE A 100 16.06 10.94 1.64
C ILE A 100 17.22 10.90 2.65
N GLN A 101 17.79 12.05 3.01
CA GLN A 101 18.92 12.11 3.95
C GLN A 101 18.52 11.68 5.37
N LYS A 102 17.33 12.05 5.85
CA LYS A 102 16.86 11.78 7.21
C LYS A 102 16.17 10.42 7.34
N CYS A 103 15.26 10.09 6.42
CA CYS A 103 14.42 8.88 6.47
C CYS A 103 15.02 7.70 5.71
N GLY A 104 15.99 7.95 4.82
CA GLY A 104 16.57 6.95 3.95
C GLY A 104 15.84 6.84 2.61
N LEU A 105 16.51 6.17 1.67
CA LEU A 105 16.02 6.00 0.31
C LEU A 105 14.83 5.03 0.20
N ASP A 106 14.77 4.01 1.07
CA ASP A 106 13.65 3.06 1.08
C ASP A 106 12.33 3.72 1.49
N ALA A 107 12.34 4.48 2.60
CA ALA A 107 11.19 5.26 3.05
C ALA A 107 10.73 6.28 1.99
N TYR A 108 11.68 6.86 1.24
CA TYR A 108 11.36 7.77 0.13
C TYR A 108 10.62 7.04 -1.00
N PHE A 109 11.06 5.82 -1.36
CA PHE A 109 10.36 5.04 -2.38
C PHE A 109 9.00 4.54 -1.93
N PHE A 110 8.83 4.20 -0.65
CA PHE A 110 7.50 3.92 -0.09
C PHE A 110 6.56 5.12 -0.22
N LEU A 111 7.03 6.33 0.14
CA LEU A 111 6.23 7.54 -0.03
C LEU A 111 5.91 7.84 -1.50
N ARG A 112 6.87 7.61 -2.40
CA ARG A 112 6.68 7.77 -3.85
C ARG A 112 5.67 6.76 -4.41
N TYR A 113 5.67 5.53 -3.91
CA TYR A 113 4.67 4.52 -4.23
C TYR A 113 3.26 4.97 -3.81
N LEU A 114 3.09 5.48 -2.58
CA LEU A 114 1.80 6.03 -2.15
C LEU A 114 1.33 7.20 -3.02
N ARG A 115 2.24 8.11 -3.38
CA ARG A 115 1.94 9.22 -4.31
C ARG A 115 1.56 8.72 -5.71
N MET A 116 2.22 7.67 -6.21
CA MET A 116 1.87 7.03 -7.48
C MET A 116 0.45 6.46 -7.44
N LEU A 117 0.07 5.77 -6.35
CA LEU A 117 -1.30 5.28 -6.19
C LEU A 117 -2.31 6.42 -6.24
N LEU A 118 -2.06 7.53 -5.55
CA LEU A 118 -2.93 8.72 -5.62
C LEU A 118 -2.99 9.31 -7.03
N LYS A 119 -1.85 9.41 -7.72
CA LYS A 119 -1.75 9.86 -9.12
C LYS A 119 -2.53 8.96 -10.09
N ILE A 120 -2.71 7.69 -9.76
CA ILE A 120 -3.53 6.74 -10.52
C ILE A 120 -5.00 6.90 -10.15
N PHE A 121 -5.36 6.76 -8.87
CA PHE A 121 -6.75 6.64 -8.43
C PHE A 121 -7.54 7.96 -8.47
N ILE A 122 -6.91 9.11 -8.26
CA ILE A 122 -7.62 10.41 -8.27
C ILE A 122 -8.19 10.72 -9.67
N PRO A 123 -7.38 10.81 -10.74
CA PRO A 123 -7.92 11.10 -12.07
C PRO A 123 -8.85 10.00 -12.57
N LEU A 124 -8.55 8.73 -12.26
CA LEU A 124 -9.44 7.63 -12.62
C LEU A 124 -10.77 7.71 -11.89
N SER A 125 -10.83 8.08 -10.62
CA SER A 125 -12.11 8.23 -9.91
C SER A 125 -12.94 9.38 -10.48
N LEU A 126 -12.30 10.51 -10.81
CA LEU A 126 -12.94 11.66 -11.47
C LEU A 126 -13.41 11.36 -12.90
N LEU A 127 -12.85 10.35 -13.56
CA LEU A 127 -13.24 9.94 -14.91
C LEU A 127 -14.28 8.81 -14.88
N ILE A 128 -14.04 7.76 -14.09
CA ILE A 128 -14.87 6.54 -14.04
C ILE A 128 -16.20 6.80 -13.35
N LEU A 129 -16.23 7.49 -12.20
CA LEU A 129 -17.47 7.70 -11.46
C LEU A 129 -18.51 8.49 -12.25
N PRO A 130 -18.21 9.67 -12.83
CA PRO A 130 -19.22 10.42 -13.57
C PRO A 130 -19.57 9.79 -14.92
N THR A 131 -18.77 8.88 -15.46
CA THR A 131 -19.08 8.21 -16.74
C THR A 131 -19.86 6.91 -16.53
N LEU A 132 -19.39 6.00 -15.67
CA LEU A 132 -20.03 4.69 -15.49
C LEU A 132 -21.30 4.76 -14.65
N LEU A 133 -21.36 5.61 -13.61
CA LEU A 133 -22.55 5.68 -12.75
C LEU A 133 -23.82 6.06 -13.56
N PRO A 134 -23.80 7.08 -14.43
CA PRO A 134 -24.97 7.38 -15.27
C PRO A 134 -25.23 6.29 -16.32
N VAL A 135 -24.19 5.76 -16.98
CA VAL A 135 -24.34 4.71 -18.01
C VAL A 135 -25.05 3.47 -17.45
N ASN A 136 -24.75 3.11 -16.19
CA ASN A 136 -25.34 1.96 -15.50
C ASN A 136 -26.74 2.24 -14.93
N LYS A 137 -27.02 3.49 -14.53
CA LYS A 137 -28.28 3.85 -13.86
C LYS A 137 -29.39 4.29 -14.81
N VAL A 138 -29.07 4.94 -15.92
CA VAL A 138 -30.07 5.43 -16.88
C VAL A 138 -30.77 4.23 -17.52
N ASP A 139 -32.09 4.19 -17.53
CA ASP A 139 -32.89 3.11 -18.16
C ASP A 139 -32.43 1.68 -17.80
N GLY A 140 -32.04 1.49 -16.53
CA GLY A 140 -31.58 0.21 -16.01
C GLY A 140 -32.72 -0.78 -15.72
N ARG A 141 -32.36 -2.02 -15.38
CA ARG A 141 -33.28 -3.10 -14.98
C ARG A 141 -34.06 -2.75 -13.70
N ASP A 142 -33.55 -1.84 -12.88
CA ASP A 142 -34.19 -1.28 -11.69
C ASP A 142 -35.53 -0.56 -11.97
N ARG A 143 -35.70 0.02 -13.17
CA ARG A 143 -36.89 0.82 -13.52
C ARG A 143 -37.96 0.09 -14.32
N SER A 144 -37.69 -1.11 -14.80
CA SER A 144 -38.63 -1.86 -15.64
C SER A 144 -39.26 -3.00 -14.88
N PHE A 145 -40.46 -2.76 -14.37
CA PHE A 145 -41.48 -3.80 -14.24
C PHE A 145 -42.11 -4.00 -15.63
N LEU A 146 -41.47 -4.70 -16.56
CA LEU A 146 -42.16 -5.13 -17.78
C LEU A 146 -42.22 -6.65 -17.93
N HIS A 147 -43.48 -7.05 -17.91
CA HIS A 147 -44.11 -8.33 -18.10
C HIS A 147 -43.93 -8.77 -19.57
N GLY A 148 -42.86 -9.50 -19.88
CA GLY A 148 -42.66 -10.10 -21.21
C GLY A 148 -42.69 -11.61 -21.12
N ALA A 149 -43.86 -12.23 -21.40
CA ALA A 149 -44.20 -13.64 -21.70
C ALA A 149 -43.47 -14.82 -21.00
N SER A 150 -42.49 -14.56 -20.14
CA SER A 150 -41.48 -15.49 -19.61
C SER A 150 -41.12 -15.20 -18.15
N GLY A 151 -41.95 -14.43 -17.44
CA GLY A 151 -42.01 -14.39 -15.97
C GLY A 151 -40.76 -13.94 -15.19
N ALA A 152 -39.66 -13.58 -15.85
CA ALA A 152 -38.40 -13.24 -15.17
C ALA A 152 -38.48 -11.83 -14.55
N ARG A 153 -38.60 -11.77 -13.22
CA ARG A 153 -38.49 -10.54 -12.42
C ARG A 153 -37.01 -10.22 -12.20
N TYR A 154 -36.54 -9.07 -12.69
CA TYR A 154 -35.25 -8.52 -12.26
C TYR A 154 -35.44 -7.82 -10.91
N ASN A 155 -34.74 -8.28 -9.88
CA ASN A 155 -34.75 -7.66 -8.54
C ASN A 155 -33.41 -6.94 -8.30
N VAL A 156 -33.19 -5.82 -8.98
CA VAL A 156 -31.98 -5.00 -8.81
C VAL A 156 -32.31 -3.84 -7.87
N THR A 157 -31.75 -3.87 -6.67
CA THR A 157 -32.06 -2.90 -5.61
C THR A 157 -30.80 -2.33 -4.97
N GLY A 158 -30.93 -1.20 -4.27
CA GLY A 158 -29.83 -0.61 -3.52
C GLY A 158 -28.64 -0.20 -4.40
N LEU A 159 -27.43 -0.53 -3.96
CA LEU A 159 -26.18 -0.22 -4.68
C LEU A 159 -26.03 -0.97 -6.01
N ASP A 160 -26.72 -2.09 -6.20
CA ASP A 160 -26.63 -2.88 -7.43
C ASP A 160 -27.18 -2.13 -8.66
N GLN A 161 -27.98 -1.08 -8.44
CA GLN A 161 -28.47 -0.18 -9.48
C GLN A 161 -27.34 0.62 -10.16
N LEU A 162 -26.18 0.75 -9.51
CA LEU A 162 -25.00 1.44 -10.03
C LEU A 162 -24.00 0.50 -10.71
N ALA A 163 -24.22 -0.82 -10.57
CA ALA A 163 -23.33 -1.83 -11.12
C ALA A 163 -23.64 -2.12 -12.60
N TRP A 164 -22.65 -2.68 -13.30
CA TRP A 164 -22.76 -3.10 -14.71
C TRP A 164 -23.90 -4.09 -15.00
N GLY A 165 -24.37 -4.82 -13.97
CA GLY A 165 -25.49 -5.76 -14.05
C GLY A 165 -26.85 -5.10 -14.20
N ASN A 166 -26.97 -3.80 -13.94
CA ASN A 166 -28.21 -3.05 -14.12
C ASN A 166 -28.49 -2.69 -15.60
N VAL A 167 -27.52 -2.85 -16.51
CA VAL A 167 -27.70 -2.58 -17.95
C VAL A 167 -28.67 -3.60 -18.57
N ARG A 168 -29.72 -3.12 -19.22
CA ARG A 168 -30.74 -3.98 -19.86
C ARG A 168 -30.19 -4.71 -21.10
N PRO A 169 -30.69 -5.93 -21.42
CA PRO A 169 -30.30 -6.66 -22.63
C PRO A 169 -30.50 -5.86 -23.91
N GLU A 170 -31.55 -5.05 -24.00
CA GLU A 170 -31.87 -4.21 -25.16
C GLU A 170 -30.85 -3.07 -25.36
N ASN A 171 -30.15 -2.69 -24.30
CA ASN A 171 -29.14 -1.62 -24.26
C ASN A 171 -27.70 -2.18 -24.18
N SER A 172 -27.45 -3.37 -24.74
CA SER A 172 -26.15 -4.04 -24.68
C SER A 172 -25.00 -3.23 -25.30
N ASN A 173 -25.30 -2.27 -26.17
CA ASN A 173 -24.30 -1.35 -26.73
C ASN A 173 -23.57 -0.51 -25.66
N ARG A 174 -24.15 -0.31 -24.47
CA ARG A 174 -23.53 0.46 -23.37
C ARG A 174 -22.30 -0.23 -22.75
N TYR A 175 -22.15 -1.54 -22.95
CA TYR A 175 -20.94 -2.24 -22.54
C TYR A 175 -19.69 -1.79 -23.32
N TRP A 176 -19.85 -1.20 -24.50
CA TRP A 176 -18.73 -0.58 -25.22
C TRP A 176 -18.10 0.57 -24.43
N ALA A 177 -18.89 1.35 -23.68
CA ALA A 177 -18.35 2.38 -22.81
C ALA A 177 -17.46 1.79 -21.72
N HIS A 178 -17.82 0.63 -21.16
CA HIS A 178 -17.02 -0.07 -20.16
C HIS A 178 -15.71 -0.60 -20.77
N LEU A 179 -15.79 -1.19 -21.97
CA LEU A 179 -14.62 -1.71 -22.67
C LEU A 179 -13.62 -0.60 -23.00
N ILE A 180 -14.08 0.49 -23.61
CA ILE A 180 -13.23 1.63 -23.96
C ILE A 180 -12.58 2.20 -22.71
N LEU A 181 -13.36 2.39 -21.64
CA LEU A 181 -12.86 2.92 -20.38
C LEU A 181 -11.83 1.98 -19.74
N ALA A 182 -12.05 0.67 -19.78
CA ALA A 182 -11.10 -0.32 -19.27
C ALA A 182 -9.77 -0.25 -20.04
N VAL A 183 -9.80 -0.14 -21.37
CA VAL A 183 -8.59 0.04 -22.18
C VAL A 183 -7.87 1.33 -21.81
N VAL A 184 -8.59 2.45 -21.67
CA VAL A 184 -8.02 3.74 -21.22
C VAL A 184 -7.36 3.62 -19.85
N VAL A 185 -8.03 2.96 -18.89
CA VAL A 185 -7.49 2.70 -17.56
C VAL A 185 -6.20 1.90 -17.64
N VAL A 186 -6.18 0.80 -18.39
CA VAL A 186 -4.99 -0.05 -18.53
C VAL A 186 -3.83 0.74 -19.12
N VAL A 187 -4.04 1.46 -20.23
CA VAL A 187 -3.00 2.28 -20.87
C VAL A 187 -2.49 3.36 -19.92
N TYR A 188 -3.38 4.07 -19.22
CA TYR A 188 -3.00 5.11 -18.28
C TYR A 188 -2.20 4.57 -17.09
N VAL A 189 -2.66 3.47 -16.48
CA VAL A 189 -1.95 2.81 -15.37
C VAL A 189 -0.58 2.36 -15.83
N CYS A 190 -0.47 1.66 -16.96
CA CYS A 190 0.81 1.23 -17.52
C CYS A 190 1.76 2.41 -17.79
N ALA A 191 1.25 3.52 -18.33
CA ALA A 191 2.04 4.73 -18.58
C ALA A 191 2.60 5.34 -17.28
N VAL A 192 1.76 5.48 -16.24
CA VAL A 192 2.18 6.02 -14.95
C VAL A 192 3.19 5.09 -14.27
N PHE A 193 2.93 3.77 -14.26
CA PHE A 193 3.86 2.78 -13.71
C PHE A 193 5.23 2.84 -14.40
N PHE A 194 5.24 2.95 -15.73
CA PHE A 194 6.47 2.99 -16.50
C PHE A 194 7.28 4.27 -16.25
N ASP A 195 6.62 5.43 -16.14
CA ASP A 195 7.25 6.70 -15.76
C ASP A 195 7.89 6.62 -14.36
N GLU A 196 7.15 6.09 -13.38
CA GLU A 196 7.66 5.94 -12.01
C GLU A 196 8.80 4.91 -11.91
N LEU A 197 8.73 3.80 -12.66
CA LEU A 197 9.80 2.81 -12.71
C LEU A 197 11.08 3.41 -13.31
N ARG A 198 10.98 4.20 -14.39
CA ARG A 198 12.13 4.93 -14.95
C ARG A 198 12.73 5.89 -13.92
N GLY A 199 11.89 6.62 -13.19
CA GLY A 199 12.31 7.50 -12.10
C GLY A 199 13.04 6.75 -10.98
N TYR A 200 12.50 5.60 -10.57
CA TYR A 200 13.10 4.71 -9.58
C TYR A 200 14.50 4.24 -10.00
N ILE A 201 14.64 3.73 -11.23
CA ILE A 201 15.92 3.23 -11.75
C ILE A 201 16.98 4.32 -11.72
N ARG A 202 16.66 5.53 -12.22
CA ARG A 202 17.60 6.66 -12.22
C ARG A 202 18.06 7.04 -10.82
N LEU A 203 17.12 7.18 -9.87
CA LEU A 203 17.46 7.57 -8.51
C LEU A 203 18.26 6.48 -7.79
N ARG A 204 17.90 5.22 -7.99
CA ARG A 204 18.62 4.08 -7.42
C ARG A 204 20.04 4.00 -7.94
N GLN A 205 20.24 4.14 -9.26
CA GLN A 205 21.58 4.16 -9.85
C GLN A 205 22.41 5.31 -9.29
N ALA A 206 21.87 6.53 -9.26
CA ALA A 206 22.54 7.69 -8.69
C ALA A 206 22.94 7.46 -7.21
N TYR A 207 22.05 6.87 -6.41
CA TYR A 207 22.32 6.56 -5.02
C TYR A 207 23.42 5.50 -4.83
N LEU A 208 23.38 4.40 -5.60
CA LEU A 208 24.39 3.34 -5.52
C LEU A 208 25.79 3.84 -5.94
N THR A 209 25.85 4.78 -6.89
CA THR A 209 27.13 5.39 -7.32
C THR A 209 27.65 6.46 -6.36
N SER A 210 26.82 6.91 -5.41
CA SER A 210 27.17 8.02 -4.50
C SER A 210 28.34 7.66 -3.56
N PRO A 211 29.21 8.63 -3.21
CA PRO A 211 30.33 8.39 -2.30
C PRO A 211 29.90 7.87 -0.92
N GLN A 212 28.75 8.35 -0.42
CA GLN A 212 28.21 7.94 0.87
C GLN A 212 27.80 6.47 0.91
N HIS A 213 27.30 5.93 -0.21
CA HIS A 213 26.96 4.51 -0.30
C HIS A 213 28.21 3.65 -0.48
N ARG A 214 29.15 4.08 -1.33
CA ARG A 214 30.38 3.34 -1.64
C ARG A 214 31.27 3.09 -0.43
N LEU A 215 31.30 4.03 0.53
CA LEU A 215 32.09 3.92 1.74
C LEU A 215 31.37 3.17 2.88
N ARG A 216 30.12 2.77 2.68
CA ARG A 216 29.34 2.07 3.71
C ARG A 216 29.84 0.63 3.85
N ALA A 217 29.88 0.13 5.08
CA ALA A 217 30.25 -1.27 5.35
C ALA A 217 29.41 -2.26 4.51
N SER A 218 28.11 -2.01 4.37
CA SER A 218 27.23 -2.85 3.53
C SER A 218 27.59 -2.90 2.04
N ALA A 219 28.36 -1.94 1.54
CA ALA A 219 28.81 -1.89 0.14
C ALA A 219 30.23 -2.45 -0.06
N THR A 220 30.96 -2.71 1.03
CA THR A 220 32.36 -3.17 1.03
C THR A 220 32.54 -4.53 1.70
N THR A 221 31.52 -5.03 2.39
CA THR A 221 31.48 -6.35 3.02
C THR A 221 30.76 -7.34 2.11
N VAL A 222 31.38 -8.49 1.86
CA VAL A 222 30.78 -9.61 1.11
C VAL A 222 30.54 -10.76 2.08
N LEU A 223 29.32 -11.30 2.07
CA LEU A 223 28.99 -12.53 2.78
C LEU A 223 29.32 -13.72 1.89
N VAL A 224 30.28 -14.52 2.30
CA VAL A 224 30.65 -15.78 1.64
C VAL A 224 30.00 -16.92 2.41
N THR A 225 29.25 -17.77 1.71
CA THR A 225 28.53 -18.90 2.30
C THR A 225 29.09 -20.22 1.76
N SER A 226 28.85 -21.32 2.48
CA SER A 226 29.21 -22.68 2.06
C SER A 226 30.72 -22.91 1.86
N ILE A 227 31.54 -22.36 2.75
CA ILE A 227 32.99 -22.61 2.77
C ILE A 227 33.24 -24.02 3.35
N PRO A 228 33.97 -24.90 2.65
CA PRO A 228 34.34 -26.21 3.20
C PRO A 228 35.20 -26.06 4.47
N GLU A 229 35.02 -26.93 5.46
CA GLU A 229 35.71 -26.83 6.77
C GLU A 229 37.24 -26.68 6.67
N LYS A 230 37.86 -27.34 5.70
CA LYS A 230 39.30 -27.25 5.42
C LYS A 230 39.80 -25.84 5.05
N TRP A 231 38.92 -24.95 4.60
CA TRP A 231 39.21 -23.56 4.23
C TRP A 231 38.59 -22.56 5.22
N LEU A 232 37.99 -23.04 6.33
CA LEU A 232 37.28 -22.22 7.32
C LEU A 232 38.24 -21.64 8.38
N SER A 233 39.42 -21.19 7.97
CA SER A 233 40.37 -20.48 8.85
C SER A 233 40.66 -19.09 8.30
N ILE A 234 40.98 -18.15 9.20
CA ILE A 234 41.27 -16.76 8.82
C ILE A 234 42.45 -16.73 7.82
N GLU A 235 43.50 -17.50 8.08
CA GLU A 235 44.69 -17.59 7.22
C GLU A 235 44.38 -18.21 5.85
N ALA A 236 43.57 -19.26 5.78
CA ALA A 236 43.20 -19.88 4.50
C ALA A 236 42.33 -18.94 3.66
N LEU A 237 41.42 -18.19 4.30
CA LEU A 237 40.58 -17.20 3.62
C LEU A 237 41.39 -15.99 3.17
N ASP A 238 42.33 -15.51 3.98
CA ASP A 238 43.20 -14.39 3.61
C ASP A 238 44.03 -14.76 2.37
N ASN A 239 44.68 -15.93 2.37
CA ASN A 239 45.42 -16.43 1.22
C ASN A 239 44.53 -16.63 -0.03
N LEU A 240 43.29 -17.08 0.15
CA LEU A 240 42.34 -17.29 -0.95
C LEU A 240 41.94 -15.96 -1.60
N PHE A 241 41.75 -14.91 -0.80
CA PHE A 241 41.28 -13.61 -1.26
C PHE A 241 42.40 -12.59 -1.55
N ASP A 242 43.65 -12.90 -1.24
CA ASP A 242 44.82 -12.06 -1.56
C ASP A 242 45.02 -11.86 -3.07
N VAL A 243 44.43 -12.73 -3.90
CA VAL A 243 44.42 -12.60 -5.36
C VAL A 243 43.68 -11.34 -5.84
N TYR A 244 42.80 -10.75 -5.01
CA TYR A 244 42.01 -9.59 -5.42
C TYR A 244 42.74 -8.26 -5.17
N PRO A 245 42.80 -7.36 -6.17
CA PRO A 245 43.46 -6.08 -6.04
C PRO A 245 42.77 -5.22 -4.97
N GLY A 246 43.56 -4.77 -3.99
CA GLY A 246 43.08 -4.00 -2.83
C GLY A 246 43.05 -4.80 -1.52
N GLY A 247 43.22 -6.12 -1.58
CA GLY A 247 43.31 -7.00 -0.41
C GLY A 247 42.03 -7.07 0.42
N VAL A 248 42.02 -7.97 1.40
CA VAL A 248 40.93 -8.05 2.38
C VAL A 248 41.25 -7.20 3.58
N ARG A 249 40.31 -6.34 3.99
CA ARG A 249 40.54 -5.45 5.13
C ARG A 249 40.34 -6.14 6.47
N ASN A 250 39.31 -6.97 6.60
CA ASN A 250 38.96 -7.72 7.80
C ASN A 250 38.18 -8.98 7.42
N ILE A 251 38.42 -10.10 8.11
CA ILE A 251 37.69 -11.37 7.97
C ILE A 251 36.97 -11.69 9.28
N TRP A 252 35.70 -12.04 9.20
CA TRP A 252 34.84 -12.34 10.35
C TRP A 252 34.23 -13.72 10.14
N LEU A 253 34.55 -14.66 11.01
CA LEU A 253 33.97 -16.00 11.00
C LEU A 253 32.71 -16.01 11.87
N ASN A 254 31.61 -16.54 11.32
CA ASN A 254 30.34 -16.70 12.04
C ASN A 254 30.28 -18.07 12.72
N THR A 255 31.26 -18.36 13.56
CA THR A 255 31.32 -19.58 14.39
C THR A 255 31.32 -19.20 15.85
N GLU A 256 30.60 -19.96 16.68
CA GLU A 256 30.72 -19.89 18.14
C GLU A 256 32.19 -20.19 18.54
N PRO A 257 32.73 -19.49 19.54
CA PRO A 257 34.12 -19.63 19.97
C PRO A 257 34.44 -21.00 20.60
#